data_AF-W0PAV5-F1
#
_entry.id   AF-W0PAV5-F1
#
_cell.length_a   1.000
_cell.length_b   1.000
_cell.length_c   1.000
_cell.angle_alpha   90.00
_cell.angle_beta   90.00
_cell.angle_gamma   90.00
#
_symmetry.space_group_name_H-M   'P 1'
#
loop_
_entity.id
_entity.type
_entity.pdbx_description
1 polymer ?
#
loop_
_entity_poly.entity_id
_entity_poly.type
_entity_poly.pdbx_seq_one_letter_code
_entity_poly.pdbx_strand_id
1 'polypeptide(L)'
;MGQDKDQGQSVADHWQFSLAVYTREGVAGHCLELQNRLGLDVNVLLVMLWAAGQWGEAPTTQQIEDADSTIVAWRHEVIVPLRQLRTRLKTGPAPAPDAATETLREEVKRLELEAERLQQDVLAQWVKEQALARTRAGHGGVAQDIKAGSRVQNHALIETVATEDLPAVPGTQTALANTAENARKLAVLEQTAVRVVAHYEAAYAQTAADEGHWAGQAANEQAADPWLALQHAHQVVLAALAVLCQI
;
A
#
# COMPACT_ATOMS: atom_id res chain seq x y z
N MET A 1 -3.67 14.26 38.56
CA MET A 1 -2.51 13.42 38.23
C MET A 1 -3.01 11.99 38.09
N GLY A 2 -3.18 11.49 36.86
CA GLY A 2 -3.78 10.17 36.63
C GLY A 2 -4.62 10.10 35.36
N GLN A 3 -4.04 10.54 34.24
CA GLN A 3 -4.49 10.16 32.89
C GLN A 3 -3.24 9.67 32.18
N ASP A 4 -3.02 8.36 32.21
CA ASP A 4 -2.13 7.64 31.28
C ASP A 4 -2.22 6.14 31.60
N LYS A 5 -3.29 5.50 31.14
CA LYS A 5 -3.40 4.03 31.08
C LYS A 5 -4.27 3.57 29.91
N ASP A 6 -4.17 4.24 28.76
CA ASP A 6 -4.77 3.75 27.51
C ASP A 6 -3.76 3.62 26.35
N GLN A 7 -2.47 3.87 26.60
CA GLN A 7 -1.40 3.75 25.60
C GLN A 7 -0.84 2.31 25.51
N GLY A 8 -1.69 1.30 25.66
CA GLY A 8 -1.26 -0.08 25.92
C GLY A 8 -1.98 -1.21 25.19
N GLN A 9 -2.93 -0.95 24.29
CA GLN A 9 -3.68 -2.05 23.67
C GLN A 9 -3.91 -1.83 22.16
N SER A 10 -3.44 -2.80 21.38
CA SER A 10 -3.52 -2.92 19.91
C SER A 10 -2.44 -2.16 19.13
N VAL A 11 -1.49 -2.93 18.60
CA VAL A 11 -0.80 -2.59 17.36
C VAL A 11 -1.84 -2.08 16.36
N ALA A 12 -1.69 -0.86 15.85
CA ALA A 12 -2.67 -0.23 14.97
C ALA A 12 -2.97 -1.08 13.71
N ASP A 13 -4.23 -1.08 13.25
CA ASP A 13 -4.75 -1.99 12.21
C ASP A 13 -3.91 -2.01 10.92
N HIS A 14 -3.29 -0.88 10.53
CA HIS A 14 -2.43 -0.79 9.35
C HIS A 14 -1.15 -1.62 9.49
N TRP A 15 -0.53 -1.66 10.68
CA TRP A 15 0.68 -2.44 10.91
C TRP A 15 0.37 -3.93 10.98
N GLN A 16 -0.76 -4.32 11.58
CA GLN A 16 -1.21 -5.71 11.58
C GLN A 16 -1.46 -6.20 10.16
N PHE A 17 -2.11 -5.38 9.32
CA PHE A 17 -2.28 -5.65 7.91
C PHE A 17 -0.93 -5.82 7.21
N SER A 18 0.01 -4.88 7.37
CA SER A 18 1.33 -4.95 6.76
C SER A 18 2.08 -6.24 7.13
N LEU A 19 2.07 -6.62 8.41
CA LEU A 19 2.68 -7.87 8.88
C LEU A 19 1.99 -9.10 8.27
N ALA A 20 0.66 -9.12 8.25
CA ALA A 20 -0.11 -10.24 7.70
C ALA A 20 0.15 -10.43 6.20
N VAL A 21 0.32 -9.35 5.43
CA VAL A 21 0.68 -9.41 4.01
C VAL A 21 2.13 -9.83 3.84
N TYR A 22 3.07 -9.19 4.53
CA TYR A 22 4.50 -9.41 4.33
C TYR A 22 4.98 -10.81 4.73
N THR A 23 4.30 -11.44 5.68
CA THR A 23 4.60 -12.81 6.15
C THR A 23 3.99 -13.90 5.27
N ARG A 24 3.20 -13.55 4.24
CA ARG A 24 2.77 -14.54 3.23
C ARG A 24 3.97 -15.06 2.45
N GLU A 25 3.86 -16.33 2.06
CA GLU A 25 4.90 -17.01 1.27
C GLU A 25 5.24 -16.22 0.00
N GLY A 26 6.54 -16.02 -0.26
CA GLY A 26 7.05 -15.33 -1.45
C GLY A 26 6.99 -13.79 -1.41
N VAL A 27 6.12 -13.16 -0.61
CA VAL A 27 5.92 -11.70 -0.62
C VAL A 27 7.19 -10.93 -0.31
N ALA A 28 7.94 -11.33 0.71
CA ALA A 28 9.21 -10.67 1.06
C ALA A 28 10.21 -10.66 -0.12
N GLY A 29 10.24 -11.71 -0.93
CA GLY A 29 11.07 -11.78 -2.13
C GLY A 29 10.62 -10.81 -3.21
N HIS A 30 9.31 -10.73 -3.48
CA HIS A 30 8.76 -9.78 -4.45
C HIS A 30 8.97 -8.32 -4.02
N CYS A 31 8.81 -8.02 -2.73
CA CYS A 31 9.13 -6.70 -2.17
C CYS A 31 10.61 -6.35 -2.35
N LEU A 32 11.52 -7.31 -2.17
CA LEU A 32 12.95 -7.11 -2.38
C LEU A 32 13.28 -6.80 -3.86
N GLU A 33 12.64 -7.50 -4.80
CA GLU A 33 12.83 -7.23 -6.23
C GLU A 33 12.32 -5.83 -6.61
N LEU A 34 11.18 -5.40 -6.07
CA LEU A 34 10.67 -4.03 -6.25
C LEU A 34 11.64 -2.98 -5.69
N GLN A 35 12.20 -3.22 -4.51
CA GLN A 35 13.22 -2.36 -3.90
C GLN A 35 14.48 -2.27 -4.77
N ASN A 36 15.01 -3.41 -5.21
CA ASN A 36 16.26 -3.45 -5.98
C ASN A 36 16.11 -2.76 -7.34
N ARG A 37 14.96 -2.94 -8.00
CA ARG A 37 14.72 -2.37 -9.33
C ARG A 37 14.42 -0.88 -9.27
N LEU A 38 13.51 -0.47 -8.38
CA LEU A 38 12.92 0.88 -8.43
C LEU A 38 13.28 1.76 -7.23
N GLY A 39 14.00 1.24 -6.24
CA GLY A 39 14.12 1.91 -4.94
C GLY A 39 12.78 2.03 -4.22
N LEU A 40 11.78 1.23 -4.61
CA LEU A 40 10.41 1.30 -4.09
C LEU A 40 10.39 1.08 -2.58
N ASP A 41 9.72 1.97 -1.84
CA ASP A 41 9.50 1.74 -0.42
C ASP A 41 8.29 0.84 -0.19
N VAL A 42 8.59 -0.36 0.34
CA VAL A 42 7.60 -1.38 0.67
C VAL A 42 6.56 -0.86 1.66
N ASN A 43 6.93 0.03 2.58
CA ASN A 43 5.97 0.61 3.52
C ASN A 43 4.93 1.50 2.83
N VAL A 44 5.33 2.24 1.77
CA VAL A 44 4.38 3.01 0.97
C VAL A 44 3.43 2.08 0.23
N LEU A 45 3.95 1.04 -0.42
CA LEU A 45 3.12 0.04 -1.11
C LEU A 45 2.10 -0.60 -0.15
N LEU A 46 2.54 -1.10 1.00
CA LEU A 46 1.67 -1.78 1.97
C LEU A 46 0.61 -0.83 2.55
N VAL A 47 0.98 0.38 2.94
CA VAL A 47 0.01 1.34 3.49
C VAL A 47 -0.97 1.84 2.43
N MET A 48 -0.55 2.01 1.17
CA MET A 48 -1.47 2.37 0.09
C MET A 48 -2.46 1.24 -0.23
N LEU A 49 -2.02 -0.03 -0.20
CA LEU A 49 -2.92 -1.18 -0.34
C LEU A 49 -3.92 -1.26 0.82
N TRP A 50 -3.46 -1.02 2.05
CA TRP A 50 -4.34 -0.91 3.22
C TRP A 50 -5.36 0.22 3.05
N ALA A 51 -4.92 1.43 2.69
CA ALA A 51 -5.78 2.58 2.47
C ALA A 51 -6.84 2.31 1.38
N ALA A 52 -6.44 1.67 0.28
CA ALA A 52 -7.34 1.30 -0.81
C ALA A 52 -8.43 0.32 -0.35
N GLY A 53 -8.07 -0.65 0.50
CA GLY A 53 -9.03 -1.56 1.14
C GLY A 53 -10.04 -0.82 2.02
N GLN A 54 -9.59 0.18 2.78
CA GLN A 54 -10.44 0.99 3.66
C GLN A 54 -11.35 1.96 2.88
N TRP A 55 -10.84 2.56 1.81
CA TRP A 55 -11.57 3.53 0.99
C TRP A 55 -12.52 2.86 -0.02
N GLY A 56 -12.24 1.61 -0.39
CA GLY A 56 -12.93 0.93 -1.48
C GLY A 56 -12.58 1.48 -2.87
N GLU A 57 -11.52 2.29 -2.96
CA GLU A 57 -11.04 2.90 -4.19
C GLU A 57 -9.52 3.14 -4.11
N ALA A 58 -8.87 3.17 -5.27
CA ALA A 58 -7.42 3.33 -5.34
C ALA A 58 -6.99 4.78 -5.07
N PRO A 59 -5.98 5.02 -4.21
CA PRO A 59 -5.33 6.33 -4.06
C PRO A 59 -4.90 6.90 -5.41
N THR A 60 -5.08 8.20 -5.61
CA THR A 60 -4.61 8.89 -6.84
C THR A 60 -3.08 8.96 -6.88
N THR A 61 -2.51 9.23 -8.06
CA THR A 61 -1.06 9.44 -8.18
C THR A 61 -0.56 10.58 -7.29
N GLN A 62 -1.29 11.71 -7.26
CA GLN A 62 -0.96 12.83 -6.38
C GLN A 62 -0.99 12.43 -4.91
N GLN A 63 -1.98 11.62 -4.50
CA GLN A 63 -2.08 11.11 -3.14
C GLN A 63 -0.87 10.23 -2.76
N ILE A 64 -0.40 9.39 -3.68
CA ILE A 64 0.80 8.56 -3.44
C ILE A 64 2.04 9.44 -3.32
N GLU A 65 2.21 10.42 -4.21
CA GLU A 65 3.34 11.37 -4.16
C GLU A 65 3.34 12.18 -2.87
N ASP A 66 2.19 12.76 -2.50
CA ASP A 66 2.02 13.52 -1.26
C ASP A 66 2.39 12.66 -0.04
N ALA A 67 1.87 11.43 0.04
CA ALA A 67 2.16 10.51 1.13
C ALA A 67 3.65 10.15 1.20
N ASP A 68 4.28 9.80 0.08
CA ASP A 68 5.71 9.49 0.00
C ASP A 68 6.58 10.68 0.42
N SER A 69 6.20 11.90 0.03
CA SER A 69 6.90 13.13 0.41
C SER A 69 6.91 13.37 1.92
N THR A 70 5.86 12.93 2.65
CA THR A 70 5.79 13.11 4.11
C THR A 70 6.85 12.32 4.88
N ILE A 71 7.39 11.25 4.29
CA ILE A 71 8.29 10.32 4.96
C ILE A 71 9.67 10.21 4.30
N VAL A 72 9.92 10.88 3.17
CA VAL A 72 11.18 10.75 2.41
C VAL A 72 12.39 11.11 3.27
N ALA A 73 12.32 12.18 4.08
CA ALA A 73 13.41 12.59 4.96
C ALA A 73 13.66 11.53 6.06
N TRP A 74 12.59 11.02 6.68
CA TRP A 74 12.68 9.96 7.69
C TRP A 74 13.31 8.67 7.12
N ARG A 75 12.85 8.26 5.93
CA ARG A 75 13.40 7.11 5.21
C ARG A 75 14.91 7.28 5.01
N HIS A 76 15.34 8.43 4.50
CA HIS A 76 16.73 8.66 4.09
C HIS A 76 17.68 8.90 5.26
N GLU A 77 17.21 9.58 6.31
CA GLU A 77 18.06 9.97 7.45
C GLU A 77 18.05 8.95 8.59
N VAL A 78 17.04 8.07 8.65
CA VAL A 78 16.88 7.11 9.76
C VAL A 78 16.89 5.66 9.26
N ILE A 79 15.95 5.27 8.42
CA ILE A 79 15.78 3.86 8.03
C ILE A 79 16.93 3.37 7.14
N VAL A 80 17.30 4.13 6.11
CA VAL A 80 18.38 3.75 5.19
C VAL A 80 19.71 3.58 5.94
N PRO A 81 20.14 4.49 6.83
CA PRO A 81 21.35 4.29 7.63
C PRO A 81 21.29 3.05 8.54
N LEU A 82 20.15 2.78 9.19
CA LEU A 82 19.97 1.57 10.01
C LEU A 82 20.12 0.30 9.17
N ARG A 83 19.49 0.27 7.99
CA ARG A 83 19.57 -0.86 7.06
C ARG A 83 20.98 -1.07 6.52
N GLN A 84 21.69 0.02 6.20
CA GLN A 84 23.09 -0.03 5.78
C GLN A 84 23.98 -0.57 6.90
N LEU A 85 23.81 -0.11 8.14
CA LEU A 85 24.55 -0.60 9.30
C LEU A 85 24.29 -2.09 9.53
N ARG A 86 23.03 -2.52 9.53
CA ARG A 86 22.64 -3.95 9.66
C ARG A 86 23.28 -4.80 8.55
N THR A 87 23.30 -4.30 7.33
CA THR A 87 23.88 -5.01 6.18
C THR A 87 25.39 -5.11 6.29
N ARG A 88 26.07 -4.02 6.69
CA ARG A 88 27.52 -3.99 6.92
C ARG A 88 27.94 -4.98 8.00
N LEU A 89 27.22 -5.03 9.12
CA LEU A 89 27.50 -5.98 10.22
C LEU A 89 27.48 -7.46 9.80
N LYS A 90 26.85 -7.82 8.68
CA LYS A 90 26.87 -9.19 8.14
C LYS A 90 28.25 -9.61 7.62
N THR A 91 29.06 -8.67 7.14
CA THR A 91 30.32 -8.96 6.43
C THR A 91 31.53 -8.20 6.97
N GLY A 92 31.36 -7.14 7.77
CA GLY A 92 32.46 -6.43 8.42
C GLY A 92 32.23 -4.94 8.65
N PRO A 93 33.25 -4.20 9.11
CA PRO A 93 34.63 -4.62 9.37
C PRO A 93 34.78 -5.41 10.68
N ALA A 94 35.99 -5.93 10.94
CA ALA A 94 36.33 -6.57 12.21
C ALA A 94 35.90 -5.68 13.40
N PRO A 95 35.27 -6.23 14.45
CA PRO A 95 35.19 -7.67 14.78
C PRO A 95 34.09 -8.47 14.05
N ALA A 96 33.26 -7.86 13.20
CA ALA A 96 32.24 -8.61 12.47
C ALA A 96 32.84 -9.44 11.30
N PRO A 97 32.28 -10.62 11.00
CA PRO A 97 31.16 -11.28 11.68
C PRO A 97 31.61 -12.17 12.86
N ASP A 98 30.96 -12.04 14.00
CA ASP A 98 31.07 -12.92 15.17
C ASP A 98 29.74 -12.96 15.96
N ALA A 99 29.66 -13.78 17.02
CA ALA A 99 28.43 -13.92 17.80
C ALA A 99 27.97 -12.62 18.51
N ALA A 100 28.92 -11.78 18.95
CA ALA A 100 28.62 -10.52 19.62
C ALA A 100 28.08 -9.47 18.64
N THR A 101 28.68 -9.40 17.45
CA THR A 101 28.25 -8.52 16.37
C THR A 101 26.96 -8.97 15.72
N GLU A 102 26.62 -10.27 15.73
CA GLU A 102 25.28 -10.74 15.34
C GLU A 102 24.21 -10.29 16.34
N THR A 103 24.52 -10.28 17.65
CA THR A 103 23.61 -9.73 18.66
C THR A 103 23.37 -8.23 18.43
N LEU A 104 24.44 -7.47 18.15
CA LEU A 104 24.32 -6.05 17.78
C LEU A 104 23.49 -5.88 16.50
N ARG A 105 23.70 -6.73 15.49
CA ARG A 105 22.98 -6.70 14.22
C ARG A 105 21.48 -6.92 14.41
N GLU A 106 21.07 -7.83 15.28
CA GLU A 106 19.65 -8.05 15.59
C GLU A 106 19.04 -6.89 16.40
N GLU A 107 19.80 -6.21 17.26
CA GLU A 107 19.33 -4.95 17.88
C GLU A 107 19.14 -3.82 16.86
N VAL A 108 20.09 -3.66 15.92
CA VAL A 108 19.93 -2.69 14.82
C VAL A 108 18.72 -3.04 13.96
N LYS A 109 18.48 -4.32 13.66
CA LYS A 109 17.29 -4.78 12.95
C LYS A 109 16.00 -4.47 13.71
N ARG A 110 15.98 -4.62 15.04
CA ARG A 110 14.84 -4.25 15.86
C ARG A 110 14.56 -2.75 15.77
N LEU A 111 15.60 -1.91 15.82
CA LEU A 111 15.48 -0.46 15.64
C LEU A 111 15.02 -0.07 14.23
N GLU A 112 15.50 -0.76 13.19
CA GLU A 112 15.03 -0.58 11.81
C GLU A 112 13.53 -0.86 11.70
N LEU A 113 13.06 -2.00 12.22
CA LEU A 113 11.64 -2.36 12.22
C LEU A 113 10.79 -1.37 13.03
N GLU A 114 11.30 -0.85 14.15
CA GLU A 114 10.62 0.17 14.93
C GLU A 114 10.52 1.50 14.16
N ALA A 115 11.59 1.90 13.45
CA ALA A 115 11.58 3.09 12.60
C ALA A 115 10.63 2.95 11.41
N GLU A 116 10.55 1.76 10.80
CA GLU A 116 9.57 1.44 9.74
C GLU A 116 8.13 1.49 10.26
N ARG A 117 7.86 0.98 11.48
CA ARG A 117 6.55 1.09 12.12
C ARG A 117 6.14 2.55 12.29
N LEU A 118 7.02 3.39 12.83
CA LEU A 118 6.77 4.82 12.97
C LEU A 118 6.51 5.50 11.61
N GLN A 119 7.24 5.10 10.57
CA GLN A 119 6.98 5.57 9.22
C GLN A 119 5.56 5.21 8.75
N GLN A 120 5.12 3.97 8.98
CA GLN A 120 3.75 3.57 8.64
C GLN A 120 2.71 4.29 9.49
N ASP A 121 2.99 4.62 10.76
CA ASP A 121 2.07 5.40 11.60
C ASP A 121 1.85 6.81 11.03
N VAL A 122 2.90 7.46 10.53
CA VAL A 122 2.80 8.75 9.83
C VAL A 122 1.95 8.63 8.56
N LEU A 123 2.21 7.62 7.73
CA LEU A 123 1.43 7.37 6.52
C LEU A 123 -0.04 7.06 6.83
N ALA A 124 -0.31 6.26 7.86
CA ALA A 124 -1.66 5.92 8.29
C ALA A 124 -2.41 7.13 8.84
N GLN A 125 -1.71 8.03 9.54
CA GLN A 125 -2.27 9.30 9.98
C GLN A 125 -2.64 10.20 8.78
N TRP A 126 -1.75 10.30 7.80
CA TRP A 126 -2.02 11.01 6.54
C TRP A 126 -3.25 10.43 5.82
N VAL A 127 -3.36 9.09 5.75
CA VAL A 127 -4.53 8.39 5.16
C VAL A 127 -5.84 8.78 5.88
N LYS A 128 -5.84 8.85 7.21
CA LYS A 128 -7.01 9.27 8.00
C LYS A 128 -7.39 10.73 7.72
N GLU A 129 -6.42 11.62 7.60
CA GLU A 129 -6.64 13.03 7.29
C GLU A 129 -7.28 13.22 5.91
N GLN A 130 -6.83 12.46 4.93
CA GLN A 130 -7.40 12.45 3.57
C GLN A 130 -8.84 11.93 3.58
N ALA A 131 -9.13 10.85 4.33
CA ALA A 131 -10.50 10.36 4.48
C ALA A 131 -11.44 11.43 5.07
N LEU A 132 -10.99 12.14 6.12
CA LEU A 132 -11.76 13.22 6.75
C LEU A 132 -11.95 14.43 5.82
N ALA A 133 -10.94 14.79 5.03
CA ALA A 133 -11.04 15.86 4.04
C ALA A 133 -12.13 15.55 3.00
N ARG A 134 -12.20 14.30 2.53
CA ARG A 134 -13.23 13.84 1.58
C ARG A 134 -14.63 13.90 2.17
N THR A 135 -14.81 13.44 3.40
CA THR A 135 -16.11 13.52 4.08
C THR A 135 -16.57 14.97 4.22
N ARG A 136 -15.66 15.90 4.56
CA ARG A 136 -15.98 17.34 4.65
C ARG A 136 -16.34 17.95 3.30
N ALA A 137 -15.61 17.63 2.24
CA ALA A 137 -15.91 18.09 0.88
C ALA A 137 -17.28 17.58 0.39
N GLY A 138 -17.62 16.32 0.70
CA GLY A 138 -18.93 15.74 0.38
C GLY A 138 -20.09 16.40 1.12
N HIS A 139 -19.92 16.77 2.40
CA HIS A 139 -20.97 17.46 3.17
C HIS A 139 -21.11 18.94 2.80
N GLY A 140 -20.04 19.60 2.31
CA GLY A 140 -20.08 20.99 1.85
C GLY A 140 -20.82 21.20 0.52
N GLY A 141 -20.80 20.21 -0.38
CA GLY A 141 -21.52 20.27 -1.67
C GLY A 141 -23.03 20.13 -1.54
N VAL A 142 -23.52 19.33 -0.59
CA VAL A 142 -24.97 19.11 -0.38
C VAL A 142 -25.68 20.39 0.06
N ALA A 143 -24.99 21.32 0.74
CA ALA A 143 -25.57 22.59 1.16
C ALA A 143 -25.75 23.61 0.01
N GLN A 144 -25.04 23.46 -1.12
CA GLN A 144 -25.15 24.37 -2.27
C GLN A 144 -26.17 23.89 -3.32
N ASP A 145 -26.39 22.58 -3.47
CA ASP A 145 -27.29 22.03 -4.49
C ASP A 145 -28.77 21.97 -4.09
N ILE A 146 -29.12 22.13 -2.80
CA ILE A 146 -30.53 22.17 -2.36
C ILE A 146 -31.26 23.46 -2.80
N LYS A 147 -30.54 24.49 -3.26
CA LYS A 147 -31.16 25.74 -3.76
C LYS A 147 -31.53 25.74 -5.24
N ALA A 148 -31.21 24.71 -6.01
CA ALA A 148 -31.53 24.65 -7.44
C ALA A 148 -32.56 23.56 -7.75
N GLY A 149 -33.84 23.90 -7.60
CA GLY A 149 -34.89 23.53 -8.55
C GLY A 149 -35.25 22.04 -8.70
N SER A 150 -36.26 21.63 -7.94
CA SER A 150 -37.04 20.40 -8.12
C SER A 150 -37.79 20.35 -9.47
N ARG A 151 -38.24 19.13 -9.85
CA ARG A 151 -39.25 18.70 -10.87
C ARG A 151 -38.67 18.37 -12.27
N VAL A 152 -38.90 17.20 -12.92
CA VAL A 152 -40.17 16.52 -13.25
C VAL A 152 -39.92 15.07 -13.79
N GLN A 153 -40.86 14.17 -13.45
CA GLN A 153 -41.36 12.92 -14.07
C GLN A 153 -40.49 11.68 -14.32
N ASN A 154 -40.80 10.69 -13.48
CA ASN A 154 -40.73 9.27 -13.70
C ASN A 154 -41.83 8.85 -14.71
N HIS A 155 -41.47 8.24 -15.85
CA HIS A 155 -42.41 7.57 -16.75
C HIS A 155 -41.99 6.11 -16.90
N ALA A 156 -42.86 5.23 -16.40
CA ALA A 156 -42.73 3.78 -16.49
C ALA A 156 -42.99 3.29 -17.92
N LEU A 157 -42.30 2.21 -18.32
CA LEU A 157 -42.84 1.04 -19.05
C LEU A 157 -41.66 0.15 -19.50
N ILE A 158 -41.35 -0.92 -18.76
CA ILE A 158 -40.86 -2.17 -19.35
C ILE A 158 -41.56 -3.33 -18.65
N GLU A 159 -42.15 -4.17 -19.49
CA GLU A 159 -43.03 -5.30 -19.19
C GLU A 159 -42.35 -6.37 -18.34
N THR A 160 -43.10 -6.87 -17.36
CA THR A 160 -42.80 -8.09 -16.59
C THR A 160 -42.82 -9.30 -17.52
N VAL A 161 -41.64 -9.81 -17.87
CA VAL A 161 -41.50 -11.21 -18.29
C VAL A 161 -41.42 -12.05 -17.02
N ALA A 162 -42.40 -12.92 -16.82
CA ALA A 162 -42.39 -13.91 -15.76
C ALA A 162 -41.18 -14.84 -15.96
N THR A 163 -40.14 -14.65 -15.16
CA THR A 163 -39.13 -15.69 -14.94
C THR A 163 -39.77 -16.77 -14.10
N GLU A 164 -39.89 -17.97 -14.66
CA GLU A 164 -40.27 -19.17 -13.91
C GLU A 164 -39.37 -19.29 -12.68
N ASP A 165 -40.03 -19.39 -11.52
CA ASP A 165 -39.43 -19.41 -10.19
C ASP A 165 -38.74 -20.78 -9.97
N LEU A 166 -37.53 -20.91 -10.50
CA LEU A 166 -36.60 -21.97 -10.09
C LEU A 166 -36.18 -21.69 -8.65
N PRO A 167 -36.27 -22.65 -7.71
CA PRO A 167 -35.94 -22.39 -6.32
C PRO A 167 -34.47 -21.97 -6.21
N ALA A 168 -34.26 -20.69 -5.86
CA ALA A 168 -32.94 -20.14 -5.62
C ALA A 168 -32.30 -20.90 -4.45
N VAL A 169 -31.26 -21.68 -4.74
CA VAL A 169 -30.45 -22.33 -3.69
C VAL A 169 -29.75 -21.21 -2.92
N PRO A 170 -30.06 -21.01 -1.61
CA PRO A 170 -29.60 -19.83 -0.87
C PRO A 170 -28.07 -19.65 -0.84
N GLY A 171 -27.30 -20.72 -1.05
CA GLY A 171 -25.83 -20.67 -1.11
C GLY A 171 -25.25 -20.07 -2.40
N THR A 172 -25.97 -20.11 -3.53
CA THR A 172 -25.43 -19.70 -4.83
C THR A 172 -25.35 -18.17 -4.97
N GLN A 173 -26.34 -17.44 -4.44
CA GLN A 173 -26.40 -15.99 -4.55
C GLN A 173 -25.36 -15.31 -3.65
N THR A 174 -25.13 -15.85 -2.44
CA THR A 174 -24.07 -15.39 -1.53
C THR A 174 -22.67 -15.65 -2.11
N ALA A 175 -22.44 -16.81 -2.72
CA ALA A 175 -21.16 -17.13 -3.35
C ALA A 175 -20.85 -16.19 -4.54
N LEU A 176 -21.85 -15.89 -5.37
CA LEU A 176 -21.72 -14.94 -6.48
C LEU A 176 -21.47 -13.50 -5.99
N ALA A 177 -22.16 -13.06 -4.93
CA ALA A 177 -21.95 -11.74 -4.33
C ALA A 177 -20.52 -11.58 -3.77
N ASN A 178 -20.02 -12.59 -3.05
CA ASN A 178 -18.65 -12.61 -2.52
C ASN A 178 -17.61 -12.59 -3.66
N THR A 179 -17.87 -13.30 -4.75
CA THR A 179 -16.99 -13.30 -5.93
C THR A 179 -16.93 -11.91 -6.58
N ALA A 180 -18.08 -11.27 -6.76
CA ALA A 180 -18.17 -9.93 -7.35
C ALA A 180 -17.56 -8.85 -6.44
N GLU A 181 -17.65 -9.00 -5.12
CA GLU A 181 -16.97 -8.12 -4.16
C GLU A 181 -15.44 -8.31 -4.21
N ASN A 182 -14.97 -9.56 -4.19
CA ASN A 182 -13.54 -9.86 -4.27
C ASN A 182 -12.92 -9.36 -5.58
N ALA A 183 -13.64 -9.48 -6.70
CA ALA A 183 -13.21 -8.93 -7.99
C ALA A 183 -13.08 -7.40 -7.97
N ARG A 184 -14.00 -6.69 -7.30
CA ARG A 184 -13.92 -5.23 -7.12
C ARG A 184 -12.74 -4.83 -6.25
N LYS A 185 -12.53 -5.53 -5.11
CA LYS A 185 -11.36 -5.31 -4.23
C LYS A 185 -10.06 -5.55 -4.98
N LEU A 186 -9.96 -6.65 -5.74
CA LEU A 186 -8.78 -6.94 -6.57
C LEU A 186 -8.49 -5.80 -7.54
N ALA A 187 -9.50 -5.34 -8.30
CA ALA A 187 -9.31 -4.25 -9.26
C ALA A 187 -8.79 -2.95 -8.60
N VAL A 188 -9.29 -2.63 -7.40
CA VAL A 188 -8.85 -1.47 -6.61
C VAL A 188 -7.38 -1.63 -6.15
N LEU A 189 -7.02 -2.80 -5.65
CA LEU A 189 -5.65 -3.08 -5.20
C LEU A 189 -4.66 -3.11 -6.36
N GLU A 190 -5.02 -3.69 -7.50
CA GLU A 190 -4.20 -3.68 -8.73
C GLU A 190 -3.96 -2.26 -9.21
N GLN A 191 -5.01 -1.44 -9.31
CA GLN A 191 -4.86 -0.05 -9.71
C GLN A 191 -3.96 0.74 -8.73
N THR A 192 -4.04 0.42 -7.44
CA THR A 192 -3.18 1.01 -6.42
C THR A 192 -1.71 0.62 -6.65
N ALA A 193 -1.44 -0.66 -6.83
CA ALA A 193 -0.09 -1.16 -7.10
C ALA A 193 0.52 -0.58 -8.38
N VAL A 194 -0.27 -0.49 -9.46
CA VAL A 194 0.16 0.15 -10.72
C VAL A 194 0.57 1.61 -10.49
N ARG A 195 -0.24 2.39 -9.75
CA ARG A 195 0.06 3.80 -9.48
C ARG A 195 1.29 3.97 -8.59
N VAL A 196 1.48 3.10 -7.59
CA VAL A 196 2.68 3.11 -6.74
C VAL A 196 3.92 2.76 -7.57
N VAL A 197 3.87 1.71 -8.40
CA VAL A 197 4.99 1.34 -9.27
C VAL A 197 5.34 2.49 -10.22
N ALA A 198 4.34 3.09 -10.88
CA ALA A 198 4.55 4.21 -11.79
C ALA A 198 5.20 5.44 -11.11
N HIS A 199 4.84 5.72 -9.85
CA HIS A 199 5.48 6.78 -9.05
C HIS A 199 6.99 6.54 -8.89
N TYR A 200 7.38 5.33 -8.48
CA TYR A 200 8.81 5.00 -8.30
C TYR A 200 9.57 4.85 -9.63
N GLU A 201 8.91 4.39 -10.70
CA GLU A 201 9.51 4.38 -12.04
C GLU A 201 9.83 5.81 -12.53
N ALA A 202 8.91 6.75 -12.32
CA ALA A 202 9.13 8.16 -12.68
C ALA A 202 10.28 8.78 -11.86
N ALA A 203 10.32 8.53 -10.54
CA ALA A 203 11.39 9.02 -9.66
C ALA A 203 12.76 8.44 -10.05
N TYR A 204 12.82 7.14 -10.35
CA TYR A 204 14.02 6.46 -10.81
C TYR A 204 14.52 7.04 -12.14
N ALA A 205 13.62 7.21 -13.12
CA ALA A 205 13.95 7.78 -14.43
C ALA A 205 14.52 9.21 -14.30
N GLN A 206 13.96 10.02 -13.40
CA GLN A 206 14.47 11.37 -13.13
C GLN A 206 15.89 11.34 -12.56
N THR A 207 16.14 10.47 -11.57
CA THR A 207 17.48 10.33 -10.96
C THR A 207 18.51 9.84 -11.97
N ALA A 208 18.15 8.88 -12.82
CA ALA A 208 19.02 8.38 -13.88
C ALA A 208 19.38 9.45 -14.92
N ALA A 209 18.46 10.38 -15.22
CA ALA A 209 18.71 11.50 -16.11
C ALA A 209 19.67 12.53 -15.47
N ASP A 210 19.51 12.79 -14.17
CA ASP A 210 20.33 13.76 -13.43
C ASP A 210 21.78 13.26 -13.23
N GLU A 211 22.00 11.94 -13.10
CA GLU A 211 23.33 11.33 -12.90
C GLU A 211 24.19 11.20 -14.17
N GLY A 212 23.65 11.54 -15.35
CA GLY A 212 24.39 11.92 -16.57
C GLY A 212 25.43 10.98 -17.20
N HIS A 213 25.83 9.85 -16.58
CA HIS A 213 26.98 9.06 -17.04
C HIS A 213 26.85 7.52 -16.88
N TRP A 214 25.95 7.01 -16.04
CA TRP A 214 25.71 5.56 -15.85
C TRP A 214 24.43 5.04 -16.51
N ALA A 215 23.60 5.94 -17.06
CA ALA A 215 22.27 5.63 -17.59
C ALA A 215 22.25 4.60 -18.72
N GLY A 216 23.34 4.43 -19.48
CA GLY A 216 23.41 3.49 -20.60
C GLY A 216 23.40 2.00 -20.20
N GLN A 217 23.87 1.64 -19.00
CA GLN A 217 23.89 0.24 -18.53
C GLN A 217 22.67 -0.09 -17.65
N ALA A 218 22.28 0.79 -16.73
CA ALA A 218 21.12 0.59 -15.87
C ALA A 218 19.78 0.62 -16.65
N ALA A 219 19.67 1.49 -17.66
CA ALA A 219 18.50 1.49 -18.54
C ALA A 219 18.39 0.20 -19.38
N ASN A 220 19.52 -0.46 -19.68
CA ASN A 220 19.56 -1.68 -20.49
C ASN A 220 19.10 -2.93 -19.70
N GLU A 221 19.36 -2.99 -18.39
CA GLU A 221 18.86 -4.07 -17.51
C GLU A 221 17.38 -3.90 -17.16
N GLN A 222 16.91 -2.67 -16.94
CA GLN A 222 15.49 -2.38 -16.72
C GLN A 222 14.64 -2.58 -17.99
N ALA A 223 15.21 -2.30 -19.17
CA ALA A 223 14.57 -2.52 -20.47
C ALA A 223 14.36 -3.99 -20.83
N ALA A 224 14.99 -4.93 -20.10
CA ALA A 224 14.89 -6.36 -20.41
C ALA A 224 13.49 -6.95 -20.16
N ASP A 225 12.72 -6.37 -19.22
CA ASP A 225 11.28 -6.63 -19.08
C ASP A 225 10.57 -5.47 -18.34
N PRO A 226 9.83 -4.60 -19.07
CA PRO A 226 9.11 -3.48 -18.47
C PRO A 226 7.95 -3.92 -17.57
N TRP A 227 7.50 -5.17 -17.66
CA TRP A 227 6.36 -5.68 -16.89
C TRP A 227 6.76 -6.36 -15.58
N LEU A 228 8.05 -6.64 -15.37
CA LEU A 228 8.51 -7.44 -14.24
C LEU A 228 8.22 -6.79 -12.88
N ALA A 229 8.33 -5.46 -12.76
CA ALA A 229 7.91 -4.75 -11.54
C ALA A 229 6.42 -4.95 -11.25
N LEU A 230 5.58 -4.81 -12.27
CA LEU A 230 4.14 -5.02 -12.13
C LEU A 230 3.81 -6.48 -11.78
N GLN A 231 4.54 -7.46 -12.30
CA GLN A 231 4.39 -8.86 -11.91
C GLN A 231 4.71 -9.09 -10.43
N HIS A 232 5.78 -8.49 -9.92
CA HIS A 232 6.09 -8.56 -8.48
C HIS A 232 5.05 -7.85 -7.63
N ALA A 233 4.59 -6.66 -8.04
CA ALA A 233 3.55 -5.93 -7.34
C ALA A 233 2.22 -6.69 -7.32
N HIS A 234 1.87 -7.38 -8.41
CA HIS A 234 0.70 -8.26 -8.49
C HIS A 234 0.73 -9.37 -7.43
N GLN A 235 1.89 -10.00 -7.19
CA GLN A 235 2.01 -11.02 -6.14
C GLN A 235 1.76 -10.44 -4.74
N VAL A 236 2.20 -9.21 -4.49
CA VAL A 236 1.89 -8.48 -3.24
C VAL A 236 0.39 -8.16 -3.15
N VAL A 237 -0.25 -7.78 -4.26
CA VAL A 237 -1.71 -7.53 -4.33
C VAL A 237 -2.51 -8.79 -4.00
N LEU A 238 -2.15 -9.95 -4.57
CA LEU A 238 -2.83 -11.21 -4.27
C LEU A 238 -2.75 -11.56 -2.77
N ALA A 239 -1.58 -11.35 -2.16
CA ALA A 239 -1.40 -11.52 -0.72
C ALA A 239 -2.26 -10.53 0.09
N ALA A 240 -2.30 -9.26 -0.31
CA ALA A 240 -3.14 -8.23 0.31
C ALA A 240 -4.63 -8.55 0.23
N LEU A 241 -5.12 -8.95 -0.95
CA LEU A 241 -6.51 -9.38 -1.13
C LEU A 241 -6.84 -10.55 -0.21
N ALA A 242 -5.95 -11.54 -0.13
CA ALA A 242 -6.16 -12.71 0.72
C ALA A 242 -6.20 -12.36 2.21
N VAL A 243 -5.52 -11.30 2.66
CA VAL A 243 -5.64 -10.77 4.03
C VAL A 243 -6.98 -10.05 4.22
N LEU A 244 -7.37 -9.18 3.29
CA LEU A 244 -8.63 -8.42 3.37
C LEU A 244 -9.90 -9.27 3.26
N CYS A 245 -9.82 -10.45 2.63
CA CYS A 245 -10.94 -11.39 2.54
C CYS A 245 -11.05 -12.32 3.77
N GLN A 246 -10.04 -12.34 4.64
CA GLN A 246 -10.02 -13.14 5.87
C GLN A 246 -10.44 -12.34 7.12
N ILE A 247 -10.52 -11.02 6.99
CA ILE A 247 -11.06 -10.07 7.97
C ILE A 247 -12.55 -9.86 7.67
#